data_AF-A0A4R4YU90-F1
#
_entry.id   AF-A0A4R4YU90-F1
#
_cell.length_a   1.000
_cell.length_b   1.000
_cell.length_c   1.000
_cell.angle_alpha   90.00
_cell.angle_beta   90.00
_cell.angle_gamma   90.00
#
_symmetry.space_group_name_H-M   'P 1'
#
loop_
_entity.id
_entity.type
_entity.pdbx_description
1 polymer ?
#
loop_
_entity_poly.entity_id
_entity_poly.type
_entity_poly.pdbx_seq_one_letter_code
_entity_poly.pdbx_strand_id
1 'polypeptide(L)'
;MSTLDELIQTLRLVEEHLADAGAHLGTSRTALAEAEQALAKLDPEHPETVVPPSLHRADDQIERSQGMIEHVLNTVRDFATRL
;
A
#
# COMPACT_ATOMS: atom_id res chain seq x y z
N MET A 1 -1.59 15.23 31.63
CA MET A 1 -2.17 15.05 30.29
C MET A 1 -3.50 14.35 30.46
N SER A 2 -4.52 14.73 29.68
CA SER A 2 -5.83 14.08 29.73
C SER A 2 -5.79 12.75 28.97
N THR A 3 -6.63 11.79 29.36
CA THR A 3 -6.84 10.54 28.59
C THR A 3 -7.31 10.83 27.16
N LEU A 4 -7.99 11.96 26.94
CA LEU A 4 -8.38 12.43 25.61
C LEU A 4 -7.17 12.88 24.78
N ASP A 5 -6.19 13.54 25.39
CA ASP A 5 -4.97 13.99 24.69
C ASP A 5 -4.13 12.79 24.23
N GLU A 6 -4.02 11.77 25.09
CA GLU A 6 -3.34 10.50 24.79
C GLU A 6 -4.02 9.74 23.63
N LEU A 7 -5.34 9.74 23.60
CA LEU A 7 -6.11 9.15 22.50
C LEU A 7 -5.86 9.90 21.19
N ILE A 8 -5.93 11.23 21.20
CA ILE A 8 -5.68 12.05 19.99
C ILE A 8 -4.25 11.85 19.48
N GLN A 9 -3.25 11.80 20.36
CA GLN A 9 -1.88 11.50 19.97
C GLN A 9 -1.75 10.11 19.35
N THR A 10 -2.38 9.11 19.95
CA THR A 10 -2.36 7.74 19.43
C THR A 10 -2.99 7.65 18.04
N LEU A 11 -4.13 8.33 17.82
CA LEU A 11 -4.79 8.36 16.51
C LEU A 11 -3.90 8.98 15.44
N ARG A 12 -3.19 10.08 15.76
CA ARG A 12 -2.22 10.70 14.84
C ARG A 12 -1.06 9.79 14.49
N LEU A 13 -0.49 9.08 15.48
CA LEU A 13 0.58 8.11 15.23
C LEU A 13 0.11 6.97 14.32
N VAL A 14 -1.11 6.46 14.53
CA VAL A 14 -1.70 5.45 13.64
C VAL A 14 -1.86 6.00 12.22
N GLU A 15 -2.30 7.26 12.09
CA GLU A 15 -2.43 7.94 10.80
C GLU A 15 -1.09 8.05 10.05
N GLU A 16 -0.03 8.45 10.75
CA GLU A 16 1.34 8.52 10.20
C GLU A 16 1.84 7.15 9.75
N HIS A 17 1.70 6.12 10.59
CA HIS A 17 2.11 4.76 10.23
C HIS A 17 1.36 4.19 9.03
N LEU A 18 0.07 4.49 8.90
CA LEU A 18 -0.74 4.09 7.75
C LEU A 18 -0.32 4.83 6.48
N ALA A 19 -0.03 6.13 6.57
CA ALA A 19 0.48 6.90 5.45
C ALA A 19 1.83 6.38 4.96
N ASP A 20 2.76 6.10 5.90
CA ASP A 20 4.06 5.52 5.60
C ASP A 20 3.92 4.14 4.93
N ALA A 21 3.06 3.27 5.48
CA ALA A 21 2.81 1.96 4.89
C ALA A 21 2.24 2.07 3.46
N GLY A 22 1.32 3.01 3.23
CA GLY A 22 0.79 3.31 1.89
C GLY A 22 1.88 3.77 0.91
N ALA A 23 2.80 4.62 1.35
CA ALA A 23 3.93 5.08 0.53
C ALA A 23 4.91 3.94 0.20
N HIS A 24 5.20 3.06 1.15
CA HIS A 24 6.04 1.87 0.93
C HIS A 24 5.40 0.92 -0.09
N LEU A 25 4.10 0.64 0.05
CA LEU A 25 3.36 -0.16 -0.93
C LEU A 25 3.38 0.47 -2.33
N GLY A 26 3.24 1.81 -2.42
CA GLY A 26 3.37 2.53 -3.69
C GLY A 26 4.74 2.33 -4.33
N THR A 27 5.81 2.42 -3.54
CA THR A 27 7.18 2.16 -4.01
C THR A 27 7.36 0.72 -4.47
N SER A 28 6.85 -0.25 -3.71
CA SER A 28 6.89 -1.67 -4.08
C SER A 28 6.14 -1.95 -5.38
N ARG A 29 5.00 -1.28 -5.59
CA ARG A 29 4.21 -1.41 -6.82
C ARG A 29 4.99 -0.94 -8.05
N THR A 30 5.63 0.22 -7.95
CA THR A 30 6.48 0.76 -9.03
C THR A 30 7.63 -0.20 -9.35
N ALA A 31 8.34 -0.69 -8.33
CA ALA A 31 9.44 -1.62 -8.53
C ALA A 31 8.97 -2.94 -9.18
N LEU A 32 7.77 -3.41 -8.84
CA LEU A 32 7.19 -4.60 -9.42
C LEU A 32 6.82 -4.41 -10.90
N ALA A 33 6.22 -3.26 -11.25
CA ALA A 33 5.94 -2.90 -12.64
C ALA A 33 7.23 -2.76 -13.48
N GLU A 34 8.28 -2.18 -12.91
CA GLU A 34 9.59 -2.09 -13.57
C GLU A 34 10.20 -3.48 -13.81
N ALA A 35 10.11 -4.38 -12.82
CA ALA A 35 10.59 -5.77 -12.95
C ALA A 35 9.81 -6.53 -14.03
N GLU A 36 8.48 -6.40 -14.06
CA GLU A 36 7.64 -7.00 -15.10
C GLU A 36 8.02 -6.50 -16.49
N GLN A 37 8.19 -5.19 -16.67
CA GLN A 37 8.61 -4.61 -17.95
C GLN A 37 10.02 -5.07 -18.35
N ALA A 38 10.94 -5.21 -17.40
CA ALA A 38 12.29 -5.69 -17.67
C ALA A 38 12.27 -7.15 -18.13
N LEU A 39 11.45 -8.00 -17.49
CA LEU A 39 11.29 -9.41 -17.86
C LEU A 39 10.61 -9.57 -19.21
N ALA A 40 9.54 -8.83 -19.48
CA ALA A 40 8.84 -8.87 -20.77
C ALA A 40 9.74 -8.44 -21.96
N LYS A 41 10.79 -7.64 -21.71
CA LYS A 41 11.78 -7.29 -22.74
C LYS A 41 12.76 -8.42 -23.07
N LEU A 42 12.91 -9.43 -22.20
CA LEU A 42 13.80 -10.56 -22.44
C LEU A 42 13.26 -11.48 -23.53
N ASP A 43 11.94 -11.67 -23.55
CA ASP A 43 11.23 -12.36 -24.63
C ASP A 43 9.94 -11.59 -24.96
N PRO A 44 10.02 -10.64 -25.91
CA PRO A 44 8.86 -9.86 -26.33
C PRO A 44 7.82 -10.69 -27.09
N GLU A 45 8.22 -11.82 -27.67
CA GLU A 45 7.29 -12.67 -28.41
C GLU A 45 6.48 -13.54 -27.46
N HIS A 46 7.07 -14.04 -26.36
CA HIS A 46 6.41 -14.92 -25.39
C HIS A 46 6.63 -14.43 -23.93
N PRO A 47 6.11 -13.23 -23.56
CA PRO A 47 6.31 -12.63 -22.24
C PRO A 47 5.82 -13.52 -21.09
N GLU A 48 4.82 -14.37 -21.31
CA GLU A 48 4.29 -15.33 -20.34
C GLU A 48 5.29 -16.41 -19.91
N THR A 49 6.36 -16.61 -20.69
CA THR A 49 7.42 -17.58 -20.36
C THR A 49 8.48 -16.98 -19.44
N VAL A 50 8.64 -15.65 -19.46
CA VAL A 50 9.68 -14.91 -18.73
C VAL A 50 9.13 -14.07 -17.58
N VAL A 51 7.85 -13.70 -17.60
CA VAL A 51 7.17 -12.98 -16.52
C VAL A 51 6.45 -14.00 -15.61
N PRO A 52 6.92 -14.21 -14.37
CA PRO A 52 6.23 -15.08 -13.43
C PRO A 52 4.80 -14.60 -13.12
N PRO A 53 3.80 -15.49 -13.09
CA PRO A 53 2.44 -15.13 -12.68
C PRO A 53 2.36 -14.69 -11.22
N SER A 54 3.39 -14.95 -10.41
CA SER A 54 3.51 -14.42 -9.05
C SER A 54 3.67 -12.90 -9.01
N LEU A 55 4.19 -12.25 -10.07
CA LEU A 55 4.29 -10.78 -10.13
C LEU A 55 2.89 -10.16 -10.17
N HIS A 56 2.02 -10.65 -11.05
CA HIS A 56 0.63 -10.19 -11.13
C HIS A 56 -0.11 -10.38 -9.80
N ARG A 57 0.03 -11.56 -9.17
CA ARG A 57 -0.57 -11.81 -7.84
C ARG A 57 -0.05 -10.85 -6.77
N ALA A 58 1.22 -10.47 -6.84
CA ALA A 58 1.82 -9.53 -5.92
C ALA A 58 1.32 -8.09 -6.17
N ASP A 59 1.14 -7.65 -7.44
CA ASP A 59 0.48 -6.38 -7.75
C ASP A 59 -0.94 -6.34 -7.17
N ASP A 60 -1.74 -7.38 -7.42
CA ASP A 60 -3.11 -7.48 -6.89
C ASP A 60 -3.13 -7.41 -5.36
N GLN A 61 -2.14 -8.02 -4.70
CA GLN A 61 -2.03 -8.00 -3.24
C GLN A 61 -1.63 -6.62 -2.72
N ILE A 62 -0.74 -5.92 -3.41
CA ILE A 62 -0.37 -4.54 -3.10
C ILE A 62 -1.58 -3.63 -3.25
N GLU A 63 -2.34 -3.73 -4.35
CA GLU A 63 -3.55 -2.95 -4.57
C GLU A 63 -4.60 -3.17 -3.47
N ARG A 64 -4.89 -4.43 -3.13
CA ARG A 64 -5.80 -4.75 -2.01
C ARG A 64 -5.33 -4.16 -0.69
N SER A 65 -4.02 -4.19 -0.44
CA SER A 65 -3.44 -3.66 0.79
C SER A 65 -3.54 -2.13 0.84
N GLN A 66 -3.32 -1.45 -0.30
CA GLN A 66 -3.52 0.00 -0.42
C GLN A 66 -4.97 0.40 -0.13
N GLY A 67 -5.94 -0.30 -0.73
CA GLY A 67 -7.36 -0.03 -0.47
C GLY A 67 -7.75 -0.25 1.00
N MET A 68 -7.18 -1.25 1.66
CA MET A 68 -7.39 -1.49 3.08
C MET A 68 -6.80 -0.37 3.95
N ILE A 69 -5.57 0.06 3.66
CA ILE A 69 -4.92 1.18 4.35
C ILE A 69 -5.78 2.44 4.21
N GLU A 70 -6.19 2.79 2.99
CA GLU A 70 -7.02 3.96 2.74
C GLU A 70 -8.34 3.91 3.53
N HIS A 71 -9.00 2.75 3.55
CA HIS A 71 -10.23 2.56 4.32
C HIS A 71 -10.02 2.78 5.83
N VAL A 72 -8.95 2.23 6.40
CA VAL A 72 -8.62 2.41 7.82
C VAL A 72 -8.27 3.87 8.11
N LEU A 73 -7.50 4.52 7.24
CA LEU A 73 -7.11 5.93 7.37
C LEU A 73 -8.35 6.84 7.40
N ASN A 74 -9.29 6.62 6.48
CA ASN A 74 -10.56 7.34 6.46
C ASN A 74 -11.38 7.08 7.72
N THR A 75 -11.41 5.84 8.22
CA THR A 75 -12.10 5.49 9.47
C THR A 75 -11.50 6.19 10.69
N VAL A 76 -10.16 6.24 10.78
CA VAL A 76 -9.44 6.93 11.86
C VAL A 76 -9.71 8.44 11.82
N ARG A 77 -9.68 9.05 10.64
CA ARG A 77 -10.02 10.47 10.44
C ARG A 77 -11.47 10.79 10.81
N ASP A 78 -12.40 9.96 10.38
CA ASP A 78 -13.83 10.11 10.70
C ASP A 78 -14.08 9.97 12.20
N PHE A 79 -13.35 9.07 12.87
CA PHE A 79 -13.43 8.95 14.32
C PHE A 79 -12.84 10.18 15.02
N ALA A 80 -11.66 10.63 14.59
CA ALA A 80 -10.98 11.80 15.16
C ALA A 80 -11.77 13.11 15.00
N THR A 81 -12.54 13.26 13.93
CA THR A 81 -13.40 14.45 13.69
C THR A 81 -14.68 14.45 14.53
N ARG A 82 -15.07 13.31 15.10
CA ARG A 82 -16.27 13.15 15.94
C ARG A 82 -15.97 13.17 17.44
N LEU A 83 -14.69 13.14 17.82
CA LEU A 83 -14.20 13.32 19.19
C LEU A 83 -14.32 14.79 19.63
#